data_AF-A0A920RC01-F1
#
_entry.id   AF-A0A920RC01-F1
#
_cell.length_a   1.000
_cell.length_b   1.000
_cell.length_c   1.000
_cell.angle_alpha   90.00
_cell.angle_beta   90.00
_cell.angle_gamma   90.00
#
_symmetry.space_group_name_H-M   'P 1'
#
loop_
_entity.id
_entity.type
_entity.pdbx_description
1 polymer ?
#
loop_
_entity_poly.entity_id
_entity_poly.type
_entity_poly.pdbx_seq_one_letter_code
_entity_poly.pdbx_strand_id
1 'polypeptide(L)'
;MKNYGLINTKLGLVLAYTTFSLPFSMWLLRSFFQSIPLDLEEAAMTDGASRPQAVVRVIVPLAFPGVIAVSIFTFIVAWNDYLFARVLTAQMT
;
A
#
# COMPACT_ATOMS: atom_id res chain seq x y z
N MET A 1 6.50 -9.49 20.48
CA MET A 1 5.17 -10.11 20.24
C MET A 1 4.58 -10.73 21.51
N LYS A 2 5.35 -11.45 22.36
CA LYS A 2 4.82 -12.11 23.57
C LYS A 2 4.36 -11.15 24.71
N ASN A 3 5.03 -10.01 24.88
CA ASN A 3 4.74 -9.07 25.99
C ASN A 3 3.60 -8.07 25.70
N TYR A 4 3.07 -8.02 24.47
CA TYR A 4 1.99 -7.12 24.07
C TYR A 4 0.68 -7.86 23.74
N GLY A 5 0.60 -9.18 23.97
CA GLY A 5 -0.61 -9.97 23.73
C GLY A 5 -1.06 -10.08 22.27
N LEU A 6 -0.23 -9.71 21.29
CA LEU A 6 -0.61 -9.72 19.86
C LEU A 6 -0.54 -11.12 19.20
N ILE A 7 0.04 -12.10 19.88
CA ILE A 7 0.06 -13.50 19.42
C ILE A 7 -1.39 -14.03 19.48
N ASN A 8 -1.85 -14.70 18.41
CA ASN A 8 -3.25 -15.14 18.23
C ASN A 8 -4.31 -14.02 18.12
N THR A 9 -3.91 -12.79 17.73
CA THR A 9 -4.87 -11.71 17.47
C THR A 9 -4.94 -11.35 15.99
N LYS A 10 -6.13 -10.97 15.50
CA LYS A 10 -6.32 -10.48 14.12
C LYS A 10 -5.41 -9.27 13.82
N LEU A 11 -5.19 -8.40 14.82
CA LEU A 11 -4.37 -7.21 14.69
C LEU A 11 -2.88 -7.56 14.53
N GLY A 12 -2.38 -8.55 15.29
CA GLY A 12 -1.01 -9.07 15.13
C GLY A 12 -0.76 -9.67 13.75
N LEU A 13 -1.75 -10.39 13.21
CA LEU A 13 -1.70 -10.96 11.87
C LEU A 13 -1.70 -9.87 10.78
N VAL A 14 -2.55 -8.85 10.89
CA VAL A 14 -2.59 -7.71 9.95
C VAL A 14 -1.25 -6.97 9.91
N LEU A 15 -0.66 -6.67 11.06
CA LEU A 15 0.63 -5.99 11.14
C LEU A 15 1.75 -6.84 10.50
N ALA A 16 1.76 -8.14 10.75
CA ALA A 16 2.76 -9.03 10.15
C ALA A 16 2.64 -9.08 8.62
N TYR A 17 1.42 -9.26 8.08
CA TYR A 17 1.18 -9.20 6.64
C TYR A 17 1.57 -7.84 6.05
N THR A 18 1.31 -6.75 6.77
CA THR A 18 1.66 -5.39 6.34
C THR A 18 3.16 -5.24 6.19
N THR A 19 3.97 -5.73 7.14
CA THR A 19 5.44 -5.65 7.07
C THR A 19 6.00 -6.37 5.85
N PHE A 20 5.45 -7.53 5.47
CA PHE A 20 5.91 -8.29 4.30
C PHE A 20 5.39 -7.73 2.97
N SER A 21 4.15 -7.25 2.93
CA SER A 21 3.55 -6.73 1.70
C SER A 21 3.91 -5.28 1.39
N LEU A 22 4.31 -4.49 2.40
CA LEU A 22 4.65 -3.08 2.27
C LEU A 22 5.74 -2.81 1.22
N PRO A 23 6.92 -3.46 1.27
CA PRO A 23 8.01 -3.15 0.34
C PRO A 23 7.59 -3.32 -1.12
N PHE A 24 6.89 -4.42 -1.42
CA PHE A 24 6.41 -4.70 -2.77
C PHE A 24 5.30 -3.75 -3.20
N SER A 25 4.34 -3.48 -2.31
CA SER A 25 3.25 -2.52 -2.59
C SER A 25 3.78 -1.11 -2.83
N MET A 26 4.78 -0.68 -2.05
CA MET A 26 5.45 0.62 -2.22
C MET A 26 6.21 0.69 -3.53
N TRP A 27 6.90 -0.39 -3.92
CA TRP A 27 7.58 -0.47 -5.20
C TRP A 27 6.61 -0.37 -6.39
N LEU A 28 5.48 -1.10 -6.34
CA LEU A 28 4.43 -1.01 -7.35
C LEU A 28 3.81 0.38 -7.42
N LEU A 29 3.42 0.96 -6.28
CA LEU A 29 2.86 2.32 -6.23
C LEU A 29 3.83 3.33 -6.82
N ARG A 30 5.12 3.23 -6.49
CA ARG A 30 6.15 4.09 -7.08
C ARG A 30 6.17 3.98 -8.61
N SER A 31 6.06 2.79 -9.17
CA SER A 31 5.98 2.60 -10.63
C SER A 31 4.76 3.31 -11.25
N PHE A 32 3.61 3.30 -10.57
CA PHE A 32 2.43 4.04 -11.02
C PHE A 32 2.65 5.55 -10.97
N PHE A 33 3.18 6.08 -9.87
CA PHE A 33 3.49 7.51 -9.78
C PHE A 33 4.53 7.96 -10.82
N GLN A 34 5.53 7.12 -11.11
CA GLN A 34 6.54 7.42 -12.14
C GLN A 34 5.99 7.41 -13.58
N SER A 35 4.83 6.76 -13.81
CA SER A 35 4.19 6.77 -15.13
C SER A 35 3.44 8.08 -15.43
N ILE A 36 3.20 8.91 -14.40
CA ILE A 36 2.52 10.19 -14.54
C ILE A 36 3.54 11.24 -15.03
N PRO A 37 3.30 11.90 -16.19
CA PRO A 37 4.20 12.94 -16.70
C PRO A 37 4.33 14.12 -15.72
N LEU A 38 5.55 14.60 -15.50
CA LEU A 38 5.83 15.75 -14.64
C LEU A 38 5.18 17.04 -15.17
N ASP A 39 5.06 17.16 -16.49
CA ASP A 39 4.48 18.29 -17.20
C ASP A 39 3.04 18.61 -16.72
N LEU A 40 2.30 17.61 -16.19
CA LEU A 40 0.97 17.82 -15.61
C LEU A 40 1.00 18.62 -14.31
N GLU A 41 2.04 18.43 -13.47
CA GLU A 41 2.26 19.25 -12.27
C GLU A 41 2.59 20.68 -12.67
N GLU A 42 3.47 20.86 -13.67
CA GLU A 42 3.89 22.17 -14.17
C GLU A 42 2.75 22.93 -14.86
N ALA A 43 1.90 22.23 -15.62
CA ALA A 43 0.70 22.80 -16.22
C ALA A 43 -0.27 23.30 -15.14
N ALA A 44 -0.55 22.49 -14.12
CA ALA A 44 -1.40 22.90 -13.01
C ALA A 44 -0.84 24.11 -12.23
N MET A 45 0.48 24.18 -12.08
CA MET A 45 1.14 25.34 -11.46
C MET A 45 1.07 26.60 -12.33
N THR A 46 1.15 26.44 -13.66
CA THR A 46 0.95 27.54 -14.62
C THR A 46 -0.47 28.08 -14.57
N ASP A 47 -1.45 27.21 -14.32
CA ASP A 47 -2.86 27.57 -14.08
C ASP A 47 -3.11 28.20 -12.70
N GLY A 48 -2.07 28.42 -11.89
CA GLY A 48 -2.15 29.09 -10.59
C GLY A 48 -2.32 28.16 -9.39
N ALA A 49 -2.21 26.84 -9.55
CA ALA A 49 -2.19 25.92 -8.41
C ALA A 49 -0.85 26.01 -7.66
N SER A 50 -0.90 26.03 -6.33
CA SER A 50 0.31 25.81 -5.54
C SER A 50 0.79 24.36 -5.69
N ARG A 51 2.08 24.08 -5.47
CA ARG A 51 2.65 22.73 -5.58
C ARG A 51 1.88 21.63 -4.81
N PRO A 52 1.54 21.79 -3.51
CA PRO A 52 0.73 20.79 -2.81
C PRO A 52 -0.69 20.66 -3.39
N GLN A 53 -1.26 21.74 -3.93
CA GLN A 53 -2.57 21.71 -4.59
C GLN A 53 -2.51 20.94 -5.92
N ALA A 54 -1.46 21.11 -6.71
CA ALA A 54 -1.23 20.34 -7.94
C ALA A 54 -1.12 18.85 -7.63
N VAL A 55 -0.35 18.47 -6.60
CA VAL A 55 -0.24 17.07 -6.15
C VAL A 55 -1.60 16.49 -5.77
N VAL A 56 -2.36 17.16 -4.89
CA VAL A 56 -3.62 16.61 -4.36
C VAL A 56 -4.74 16.63 -5.41
N ARG A 57 -4.81 17.65 -6.27
CA ARG A 57 -5.92 17.79 -7.23
C ARG A 57 -5.67 17.16 -8.58
N VAL A 58 -4.40 16.96 -8.97
CA VAL A 58 -4.03 16.40 -10.28
C VAL A 58 -3.36 15.05 -10.10
N ILE A 59 -2.21 15.01 -9.42
CA ILE A 59 -1.38 13.79 -9.36
C ILE A 59 -2.07 12.66 -8.57
N VAL A 60 -2.67 12.94 -7.42
CA VAL A 60 -3.32 11.93 -6.57
C VAL A 60 -4.51 11.25 -7.27
N PRO A 61 -5.46 11.97 -7.89
CA PRO A 61 -6.52 11.35 -8.69
C PRO A 61 -6.00 10.53 -9.87
N LEU A 62 -4.93 10.96 -10.54
CA LEU A 62 -4.31 10.20 -11.62
C LEU A 62 -3.66 8.90 -11.13
N ALA A 63 -3.07 8.92 -9.93
CA ALA A 63 -2.46 7.74 -9.30
C ALA A 63 -3.50 6.79 -8.68
N PHE A 64 -4.73 7.26 -8.43
CA PHE A 64 -5.78 6.51 -7.73
C PHE A 64 -6.11 5.14 -8.36
N PRO A 65 -6.22 4.97 -9.69
CA PRO A 65 -6.38 3.66 -10.31
C PRO A 65 -5.23 2.70 -9.97
N GLY A 66 -4.00 3.21 -9.89
CA GLY A 66 -2.83 2.45 -9.46
C GLY A 66 -2.94 2.00 -8.00
N VAL A 67 -3.43 2.87 -7.12
CA VAL A 67 -3.70 2.53 -5.71
C VAL A 67 -4.71 1.39 -5.61
N ILE A 68 -5.79 1.43 -6.40
CA ILE A 68 -6.79 0.36 -6.44
C ILE A 68 -6.16 -0.96 -6.91
N ALA A 69 -5.38 -0.93 -7.99
CA ALA A 69 -4.72 -2.11 -8.53
C ALA A 69 -3.77 -2.76 -7.51
N VAL A 70 -2.93 -1.97 -6.85
CA VAL A 70 -2.01 -2.45 -5.80
C VAL A 70 -2.78 -3.00 -4.61
N SER A 71 -3.88 -2.35 -4.20
CA SER A 71 -4.70 -2.81 -3.07
C SER A 71 -5.32 -4.18 -3.35
N ILE A 72 -5.87 -4.38 -4.56
CA ILE A 72 -6.43 -5.66 -4.98
C ILE A 72 -5.35 -6.74 -5.03
N PHE A 73 -4.19 -6.43 -5.63
CA PHE A 73 -3.07 -7.35 -5.70
C PHE A 73 -2.63 -7.80 -4.30
N THR A 74 -2.40 -6.84 -3.39
CA THR A 74 -1.95 -7.12 -2.03
C THR A 74 -3.00 -7.90 -1.24
N PHE A 75 -4.29 -7.62 -1.46
CA PHE A 75 -5.38 -8.40 -0.87
C PHE A 75 -5.36 -9.85 -1.35
N ILE A 76 -5.21 -10.11 -2.65
CA ILE A 76 -5.14 -11.46 -3.22
C ILE A 76 -3.94 -12.22 -2.64
N VAL A 77 -2.78 -11.59 -2.52
CA VAL A 77 -1.58 -12.21 -1.94
C VAL A 77 -1.81 -12.55 -0.46
N ALA A 78 -2.30 -11.61 0.33
CA ALA A 78 -2.57 -11.83 1.75
C ALA A 78 -3.64 -12.90 1.99
N TRP A 79 -4.66 -12.97 1.12
CA TRP A 79 -5.72 -13.97 1.18
C TRP A 79 -5.23 -15.38 0.83
N ASN A 80 -4.33 -15.50 -0.15
CA ASN A 80 -3.76 -16.79 -0.56
C ASN A 80 -2.69 -17.32 0.39
N ASP A 81 -2.12 -16.48 1.25
CA ASP A 81 -1.01 -16.86 2.10
C ASP A 81 -1.48 -17.66 3.33
N TYR A 82 -1.69 -18.95 3.11
CA TYR A 82 -2.03 -19.93 4.15
C TYR A 82 -0.87 -20.22 5.12
N LEU A 83 0.38 -20.11 4.65
CA LEU A 83 1.57 -20.45 5.43
C LEU A 83 1.77 -19.45 6.57
N PHE A 84 1.59 -18.15 6.30
CA PHE A 84 1.73 -17.13 7.33
C PHE A 84 0.66 -17.23 8.41
N ALA A 85 -0.60 -17.44 8.01
CA ALA A 85 -1.71 -17.67 8.94
C ALA A 85 -1.46 -18.92 9.79
N ARG A 86 -0.95 -20.02 9.21
CA ARG A 86 -0.60 -21.23 9.95
C ARG A 86 0.58 -21.05 10.88
N VAL A 87 1.68 -20.46 10.46
CA VAL A 87 2.86 -20.29 11.33
C VAL A 87 2.55 -19.37 12.52
N LEU A 88 1.70 -18.35 12.32
CA LEU A 88 1.34 -17.42 13.39
C LEU A 88 0.22 -17.95 14.31
N THR A 89 -0.67 -18.80 13.79
CA THR A 89 -1.83 -19.38 14.52
C THR A 89 -1.58 -20.82 14.98
N ALA A 90 -0.49 -21.46 14.55
CA ALA A 90 -0.13 -22.80 14.99
C ALA A 90 0.10 -22.77 16.50
N GLN A 91 -0.92 -23.24 17.22
CA GLN A 91 -0.74 -23.81 18.54
C GLN A 91 0.39 -24.83 18.44
N MET A 92 1.46 -24.59 19.20
CA MET A 92 2.33 -25.66 19.67
C MET A 92 1.46 -26.62 20.49
N THR A 93 0.78 -27.55 19.84
CA THR A 93 0.33 -28.81 20.46
C THR A 93 1.42 -29.84 20.32
#